data_AF-A0A654DFM1-F1
#
_entry.id   AF-A0A654DFM1-F1
#
_cell.length_a   1.000
_cell.length_b   1.000
_cell.length_c   1.000
_cell.angle_alpha   90.00
_cell.angle_beta   90.00
_cell.angle_gamma   90.00
#
_symmetry.space_group_name_H-M   'P 1'
#
loop_
_entity.id
_entity.type
_entity.pdbx_description
1 polymer ?
#
loop_
_entity_poly.entity_id
_entity_poly.type
_entity_poly.pdbx_seq_one_letter_code
_entity_poly.pdbx_strand_id
1 'polypeptide(L)'
;MLRYLIIGFCLLVGGVQAAEPDPFTQVALESFEEALASHEQAHGRQLEAEAQFLMAVKDGLSLYRDGHLTEDDKGRLLALVTSQAEAASKTLNQWGVDDRLRTLATKMQAASLQAKQLLNAAPTAAAQAAMERYHTGAGYDAYRYAQDLGIEQM
;
A
#
# COMPACT_ATOMS: atom_id res chain seq x y z
N MET A 1 56.55 -20.90 -35.55
CA MET A 1 56.16 -21.39 -34.21
C MET A 1 54.78 -20.87 -33.90
N LEU A 2 53.80 -21.79 -33.86
CA LEU A 2 52.39 -21.52 -33.64
C LEU A 2 52.14 -21.40 -32.13
N ARG A 3 51.53 -20.30 -31.67
CA ARG A 3 50.99 -20.18 -30.31
C ARG A 3 49.65 -19.45 -30.37
N TYR A 4 48.59 -20.24 -30.54
CA TYR A 4 47.26 -19.89 -30.08
C TYR A 4 47.17 -20.17 -28.58
N LEU A 5 46.63 -19.25 -27.78
CA LEU A 5 45.62 -19.63 -26.80
C LEU A 5 44.75 -18.44 -26.44
N ILE A 6 43.49 -18.55 -26.85
CA ILE A 6 42.35 -17.74 -26.46
C ILE A 6 42.09 -18.00 -24.97
N ILE A 7 41.96 -16.96 -24.16
CA ILE A 7 41.26 -17.05 -22.88
C ILE A 7 40.10 -16.06 -22.94
N GLY A 8 38.97 -16.57 -23.43
CA GLY A 8 37.67 -16.01 -23.13
C GLY A 8 37.37 -16.32 -21.66
N PHE A 9 37.43 -15.31 -20.80
CA PHE A 9 36.88 -15.42 -19.46
C PHE A 9 35.41 -15.00 -19.55
N CYS A 10 34.54 -15.99 -19.40
CA CYS A 10 33.10 -15.86 -19.51
C CYS A 10 32.59 -14.80 -18.51
N LEU A 11 31.89 -13.81 -19.05
CA LEU A 11 30.88 -13.03 -18.34
C LEU A 11 29.85 -14.01 -17.77
N LEU A 12 30.08 -14.50 -16.56
CA LEU A 12 29.03 -15.03 -15.71
C LEU A 12 28.21 -13.84 -15.23
N VAL A 13 27.35 -13.34 -16.12
CA VAL A 13 26.14 -12.65 -15.71
C VAL A 13 25.34 -13.72 -14.99
N GLY A 14 25.55 -13.83 -13.68
CA GLY A 14 24.66 -14.54 -12.79
C GLY A 14 23.31 -13.84 -12.90
N GLY A 15 22.49 -14.33 -13.82
CA GLY A 15 21.08 -13.99 -13.87
C GLY A 15 20.52 -14.40 -12.52
N VAL A 16 20.35 -13.42 -11.64
CA VAL A 16 19.37 -13.52 -10.58
C VAL A 16 18.06 -13.66 -11.34
N GLN A 17 17.63 -14.90 -11.57
CA GLN A 17 16.24 -15.18 -11.91
C GLN A 17 15.46 -14.61 -10.74
N ALA A 18 14.90 -13.42 -10.91
CA ALA A 18 13.86 -12.93 -10.03
C ALA A 18 12.83 -14.05 -9.99
N ALA A 19 12.66 -14.68 -8.83
CA ALA A 19 11.62 -15.67 -8.66
C ALA A 19 10.31 -14.98 -9.06
N GLU A 20 9.58 -15.58 -10.02
CA GLU A 20 8.28 -15.06 -10.39
C GLU A 20 7.43 -14.97 -9.11
N PRO A 21 6.76 -13.84 -8.85
CA PRO A 21 5.92 -13.70 -7.68
C PRO A 21 4.88 -14.81 -7.68
N ASP A 22 4.60 -15.38 -6.51
CA ASP A 22 3.60 -16.43 -6.40
C ASP A 22 2.22 -15.90 -6.85
N PRO A 23 1.28 -16.79 -7.21
CA PRO A 23 -0.01 -16.37 -7.75
C PRO A 23 -0.80 -15.42 -6.84
N PHE A 24 -0.65 -15.50 -5.51
CA PHE A 24 -1.36 -14.60 -4.60
C PHE A 24 -0.74 -13.21 -4.61
N THR A 25 0.59 -13.14 -4.69
CA THR A 25 1.31 -11.86 -4.85
C THR A 25 0.96 -11.18 -6.17
N GLN A 26 0.82 -11.93 -7.27
CA GLN A 26 0.40 -11.37 -8.56
C GLN A 26 -1.02 -10.77 -8.48
N VAL A 27 -1.99 -11.50 -7.92
CA VAL A 27 -3.35 -10.98 -7.77
C VAL A 27 -3.40 -9.74 -6.87
N ALA A 28 -2.58 -9.70 -5.81
CA ALA A 28 -2.49 -8.53 -4.94
C ALA A 28 -1.88 -7.32 -5.67
N LEU A 29 -0.86 -7.53 -6.50
CA LEU A 29 -0.28 -6.48 -7.35
C LEU A 29 -1.30 -5.94 -8.35
N GLU A 30 -1.99 -6.81 -9.07
CA GLU A 30 -3.02 -6.42 -10.05
C GLU A 30 -4.14 -5.62 -9.37
N SER A 31 -4.67 -6.13 -8.25
CA SER A 31 -5.72 -5.45 -7.48
C SER A 31 -5.27 -4.09 -6.97
N PHE A 32 -4.00 -3.98 -6.55
CA PHE A 32 -3.40 -2.73 -6.11
C PHE A 32 -3.25 -1.73 -7.26
N GLU A 33 -2.77 -2.16 -8.42
CA GLU A 33 -2.63 -1.31 -9.60
C GLU A 33 -3.99 -0.79 -10.11
N GLU A 34 -5.01 -1.66 -10.15
CA GLU A 34 -6.38 -1.30 -10.49
C GLU A 34 -6.97 -0.29 -9.50
N ALA A 35 -6.73 -0.50 -8.20
CA ALA A 35 -7.14 0.43 -7.16
C ALA A 35 -6.47 1.80 -7.30
N LEU A 36 -5.16 1.85 -7.59
CA LEU A 36 -4.46 3.10 -7.83
C LEU A 36 -4.97 3.83 -9.08
N ALA A 37 -5.22 3.11 -10.17
CA ALA A 37 -5.77 3.69 -11.40
C ALA A 37 -7.18 4.27 -11.16
N SER A 38 -8.02 3.54 -10.42
CA SER A 38 -9.35 3.98 -10.00
C SER A 38 -9.27 5.16 -9.03
N HIS A 39 -8.23 5.22 -8.19
CA HIS A 39 -7.97 6.33 -7.29
C HIS A 39 -7.65 7.63 -8.04
N GLU A 40 -6.79 7.56 -9.06
CA GLU A 40 -6.36 8.73 -9.85
C GLU A 40 -7.50 9.36 -10.65
N GLN A 41 -8.51 8.57 -11.04
CA GLN A 41 -9.63 9.02 -11.88
C GLN A 41 -10.77 9.71 -11.13
N ALA A 42 -10.89 9.58 -9.80
CA ALA A 42 -11.98 10.22 -9.06
C ALA A 42 -11.50 11.41 -8.21
N HIS A 43 -12.06 12.58 -8.51
CA HIS A 43 -11.75 13.86 -7.88
C HIS A 43 -12.70 14.19 -6.72
N GLY A 44 -12.18 14.82 -5.67
CA GLY A 44 -12.97 15.49 -4.63
C GLY A 44 -13.67 14.56 -3.62
N ARG A 45 -13.03 13.46 -3.25
CA ARG A 45 -13.70 12.35 -2.55
C ARG A 45 -14.13 12.67 -1.13
N GLN A 46 -15.33 12.16 -0.82
CA GLN A 46 -15.87 12.04 0.53
C GLN A 46 -15.24 10.83 1.22
N LEU A 47 -15.30 10.78 2.55
CA LEU A 47 -14.69 9.73 3.36
C LEU A 47 -14.93 8.30 2.83
N GLU A 48 -16.17 7.99 2.48
CA GLU A 48 -16.56 6.64 2.05
C GLU A 48 -15.89 6.23 0.74
N ALA A 49 -15.74 7.17 -0.19
CA ALA A 49 -15.06 6.91 -1.46
C ALA A 49 -13.55 6.69 -1.29
N GLU A 50 -12.94 7.25 -0.24
CA GLU A 50 -11.55 6.97 0.15
C GLU A 50 -11.43 5.64 0.93
N ALA A 51 -12.47 5.30 1.71
CA ALA A 51 -12.52 4.07 2.50
C ALA A 51 -12.57 2.81 1.61
N GLN A 52 -13.08 2.91 0.38
CA GLN A 52 -13.06 1.82 -0.60
C GLN A 52 -11.65 1.33 -0.96
N PHE A 53 -10.61 2.13 -0.68
CA PHE A 53 -9.22 1.78 -0.98
C PHE A 53 -8.41 1.36 0.25
N LEU A 54 -9.05 1.09 1.39
CA LEU A 54 -8.34 0.67 2.60
C LEU A 54 -7.62 -0.67 2.40
N MET A 55 -8.20 -1.60 1.65
CA MET A 55 -7.52 -2.84 1.27
C MET A 55 -6.32 -2.59 0.38
N ALA A 56 -6.46 -1.73 -0.62
CA ALA A 56 -5.34 -1.36 -1.49
C ALA A 56 -4.17 -0.75 -0.70
N VAL A 57 -4.43 0.06 0.33
CA VAL A 57 -3.39 0.57 1.21
C VAL A 57 -2.75 -0.53 2.06
N LYS A 58 -3.57 -1.42 2.65
CA LYS A 58 -3.09 -2.53 3.48
C LYS A 58 -2.21 -3.49 2.68
N ASP A 59 -2.66 -3.87 1.50
CA ASP A 59 -1.95 -4.84 0.65
C ASP A 59 -0.77 -4.17 -0.04
N GLY A 60 -0.90 -2.92 -0.49
CA GLY A 60 0.21 -2.12 -1.01
C GLY A 60 1.35 -1.97 0.00
N LEU A 61 1.05 -1.80 1.30
CA LEU A 61 2.08 -1.74 2.33
C LEU A 61 2.79 -3.09 2.52
N SER A 62 2.06 -4.21 2.42
CA SER A 62 2.65 -5.56 2.44
C SER A 62 3.52 -5.81 1.20
N LEU A 63 3.05 -5.44 0.01
CA LEU A 63 3.82 -5.55 -1.23
C LEU A 63 5.09 -4.70 -1.18
N TYR A 64 5.04 -3.49 -0.61
CA TYR A 64 6.22 -2.66 -0.41
C TYR A 64 7.21 -3.28 0.60
N ARG A 65 6.70 -3.80 1.73
CA ARG A 65 7.52 -4.50 2.74
C ARG A 65 8.32 -5.65 2.11
N ASP A 66 7.68 -6.39 1.21
CA ASP A 66 8.21 -7.59 0.57
C ASP A 66 9.06 -7.29 -0.68
N GLY A 67 9.20 -6.00 -1.05
CA GLY A 67 10.02 -5.56 -2.17
C GLY A 67 9.39 -5.78 -3.54
N HIS A 68 8.06 -5.95 -3.60
CA HIS A 68 7.31 -6.11 -4.84
C HIS A 68 6.89 -4.78 -5.49
N LEU A 69 6.89 -3.68 -4.74
CA LEU A 69 6.58 -2.35 -5.26
C LEU A 69 7.85 -1.58 -5.63
N THR A 70 7.77 -0.80 -6.71
CA THR A 70 8.81 0.17 -7.08
C THR A 70 8.74 1.43 -6.20
N GLU A 71 9.74 2.32 -6.29
CA GLU A 71 9.67 3.62 -5.61
C GLU A 71 8.56 4.54 -6.18
N ASP A 72 8.23 4.40 -7.47
CA ASP A 72 7.10 5.11 -8.07
C ASP A 72 5.77 4.62 -7.49
N ASP A 73 5.61 3.30 -7.34
CA ASP A 73 4.43 2.68 -6.70
C ASP A 73 4.29 3.11 -5.24
N LYS A 74 5.39 3.16 -4.50
CA LYS A 74 5.43 3.72 -3.15
C LYS A 74 4.99 5.18 -3.14
N GLY A 75 5.40 5.99 -4.11
CA GLY A 75 4.94 7.37 -4.27
C GLY A 75 3.43 7.47 -4.46
N ARG A 76 2.86 6.60 -5.32
CA ARG A 76 1.41 6.51 -5.56
C ARG A 76 0.64 6.01 -4.33
N LEU A 77 1.18 5.02 -3.62
CA LEU A 77 0.66 4.53 -2.35
C LEU A 77 0.67 5.65 -1.29
N LEU A 78 1.74 6.42 -1.20
CA LEU A 78 1.83 7.55 -0.27
C LEU A 78 0.80 8.64 -0.61
N ALA A 79 0.52 8.88 -1.89
CA ALA A 79 -0.51 9.81 -2.34
C ALA A 79 -1.91 9.32 -1.94
N LEU A 80 -2.22 8.03 -2.14
CA LEU A 80 -3.48 7.41 -1.72
C LEU A 80 -3.68 7.52 -0.20
N VAL A 81 -2.67 7.15 0.59
CA VAL A 81 -2.70 7.29 2.06
C VAL A 81 -2.86 8.76 2.49
N THR A 82 -2.31 9.69 1.71
CA THR A 82 -2.50 11.13 1.95
C THR A 82 -3.94 11.56 1.73
N SER A 83 -4.56 11.13 0.64
CA SER A 83 -5.96 11.43 0.34
C SER A 83 -6.89 10.89 1.45
N GLN A 84 -6.66 9.65 1.90
CA GLN A 84 -7.42 9.06 3.01
C GLN A 84 -7.30 9.86 4.31
N ALA A 85 -6.09 10.31 4.67
CA ALA A 85 -5.87 11.15 5.85
C ALA A 85 -6.59 12.50 5.75
N GLU A 86 -6.58 13.11 4.56
CA GLU A 86 -7.22 14.40 4.31
C GLU A 86 -8.75 14.30 4.35
N ALA A 87 -9.33 13.29 3.70
CA ALA A 87 -10.77 13.03 3.76
C ALA A 87 -11.23 12.75 5.19
N ALA A 88 -10.48 11.92 5.93
CA ALA A 88 -10.74 11.67 7.34
C ALA A 88 -10.69 12.95 8.19
N SER A 89 -9.64 13.77 8.02
CA SER A 89 -9.52 15.04 8.72
C SER A 89 -10.68 15.99 8.40
N LYS A 90 -11.06 16.10 7.12
CA LYS A 90 -12.19 16.92 6.69
C LYS A 90 -13.49 16.48 7.35
N THR A 91 -13.77 15.17 7.38
CA THR A 91 -14.96 14.63 8.03
C THR A 91 -14.97 14.88 9.54
N LEU A 92 -13.84 14.71 10.22
CA LEU A 92 -13.75 14.93 11.67
C LEU A 92 -14.02 16.38 12.07
N ASN A 93 -13.65 17.32 11.21
CA ASN A 93 -13.86 18.76 11.39
C ASN A 93 -15.26 19.23 10.94
N GLN A 94 -16.06 18.36 10.31
CA GLN A 94 -17.40 18.69 9.86
C GLN A 94 -18.41 18.64 11.02
N TRP A 95 -19.21 19.70 11.15
CA TRP A 95 -20.33 19.73 12.09
C TRP A 95 -21.47 18.80 11.64
N GLY A 96 -22.10 18.12 12.60
CA GLY A 96 -23.28 17.29 12.34
C GLY A 96 -23.00 15.98 11.59
N VAL A 97 -21.75 15.53 11.51
CA VAL A 97 -21.44 14.22 10.93
C VAL A 97 -21.99 13.08 11.80
N ASP A 98 -22.55 12.05 11.17
CA ASP A 98 -23.03 10.82 11.82
C ASP A 98 -21.90 10.11 12.59
N ASP A 99 -22.24 9.50 13.72
CA ASP A 99 -21.26 8.85 14.61
C ASP A 99 -20.51 7.69 13.94
N ARG A 100 -21.14 6.98 12.99
CA ARG A 100 -20.47 5.90 12.25
C ARG A 100 -19.42 6.47 11.30
N LEU A 101 -19.75 7.55 10.59
CA LEU A 101 -18.78 8.25 9.72
C LEU A 101 -17.67 8.92 10.53
N ARG A 102 -17.98 9.46 11.71
CA ARG A 102 -16.96 9.98 12.65
C ARG A 102 -16.00 8.87 13.07
N THR A 103 -16.53 7.70 13.44
CA THR A 103 -15.74 6.54 13.86
C THR A 103 -14.87 6.01 12.73
N LEU A 104 -15.43 5.89 11.52
CA LEU A 104 -14.68 5.53 10.31
C LEU A 104 -13.54 6.53 10.07
N ALA A 105 -13.83 7.83 10.12
CA ALA A 105 -12.82 8.86 9.92
C ALA A 105 -11.70 8.80 10.98
N THR A 106 -12.02 8.57 12.25
CA THR A 106 -10.99 8.38 13.29
C THR A 106 -10.08 7.19 12.97
N LYS A 107 -10.66 6.04 12.59
CA LYS A 107 -9.89 4.84 12.25
C LYS A 107 -9.04 5.04 11.01
N MET A 108 -9.62 5.60 9.95
CA MET A 108 -8.90 5.92 8.71
C MET A 108 -7.77 6.92 8.94
N GLN A 109 -7.98 7.97 9.76
CA GLN A 109 -6.94 8.94 10.07
C GLN A 109 -5.78 8.27 10.80
N ALA A 110 -6.06 7.47 11.83
CA ALA A 110 -5.03 6.75 12.58
C ALA A 110 -4.24 5.78 11.67
N ALA A 111 -4.96 4.97 10.87
CA ALA A 111 -4.34 4.06 9.93
C ALA A 111 -3.48 4.80 8.89
N SER A 112 -3.99 5.89 8.32
CA SER A 112 -3.27 6.65 7.29
C SER A 112 -2.01 7.32 7.83
N LEU A 113 -2.07 7.88 9.04
CA LEU A 113 -0.89 8.47 9.69
C LEU A 113 0.17 7.40 9.98
N GLN A 114 -0.24 6.22 10.44
CA GLN A 114 0.69 5.11 10.67
C GLN A 114 1.31 4.60 9.36
N ALA A 115 0.50 4.40 8.30
CA ALA A 115 1.00 3.99 7.00
C ALA A 115 2.00 5.01 6.43
N LYS A 116 1.72 6.32 6.54
CA LYS A 116 2.65 7.40 6.17
C LYS A 116 3.98 7.30 6.90
N GLN A 117 3.97 7.07 8.20
CA GLN A 117 5.19 6.93 8.99
C GLN A 117 6.01 5.71 8.52
N LEU A 118 5.34 4.61 8.22
CA LEU A 118 5.98 3.37 7.76
C LEU A 118 6.58 3.50 6.36
N LEU A 119 5.88 4.14 5.42
CA LEU A 119 6.38 4.37 4.07
C LEU A 119 7.59 5.32 4.02
N ASN A 120 7.69 6.24 4.99
CA ASN A 120 8.82 7.17 5.12
C ASN A 120 9.96 6.62 5.99
N ALA A 121 9.78 5.45 6.62
CA ALA A 121 10.82 4.85 7.45
C ALA A 121 11.91 4.20 6.59
N ALA A 122 13.15 4.21 7.09
CA ALA A 122 14.23 3.44 6.48
C ALA A 122 13.88 1.93 6.49
N PRO A 123 14.23 1.18 5.43
CA PRO A 123 13.93 -0.25 5.31
C PRO A 123 14.80 -1.05 6.29
N THR A 124 14.31 -1.17 7.52
CA THR A 124 14.95 -1.90 8.62
C THR A 124 14.03 -3.03 9.09
N ALA A 125 14.59 -4.03 9.77
CA ALA A 125 13.79 -5.12 10.34
C ALA A 125 12.69 -4.60 11.30
N ALA A 126 12.97 -3.51 12.03
CA ALA A 126 11.98 -2.88 12.90
C ALA A 126 10.83 -2.24 12.11
N ALA A 127 11.13 -1.59 10.97
CA ALA A 127 10.11 -1.03 10.08
C ALA A 127 9.25 -2.14 9.44
N GLN A 128 9.88 -3.23 8.98
CA GLN A 128 9.16 -4.39 8.45
C GLN A 128 8.21 -5.01 9.48
N ALA A 129 8.69 -5.21 10.73
CA ALA A 129 7.83 -5.69 11.82
C ALA A 129 6.69 -4.71 12.16
N ALA A 130 6.91 -3.41 11.98
CA ALA A 130 5.86 -2.41 12.17
C ALA A 130 4.83 -2.39 11.03
N MET A 131 5.24 -2.69 9.78
CA MET A 131 4.34 -2.92 8.65
C MET A 131 3.49 -4.17 8.84
N GLU A 132 4.05 -5.26 9.38
CA GLU A 132 3.29 -6.45 9.75
C GLU A 132 2.20 -6.12 10.78
N ARG A 133 2.56 -5.41 11.85
CA ARG A 133 1.61 -5.01 12.89
C ARG A 133 0.55 -4.04 12.39
N TYR A 134 0.86 -3.24 11.37
CA TYR A 134 -0.15 -2.41 10.70
C TYR A 134 -1.20 -3.27 10.00
N HIS A 135 -0.76 -4.31 9.29
CA HIS A 135 -1.62 -5.21 8.53
C HIS A 135 -2.67 -5.92 9.39
N THR A 136 -2.35 -6.22 10.66
CA THR A 136 -3.27 -6.83 11.63
C THR A 136 -3.80 -5.84 12.69
N GLY A 137 -3.43 -4.56 12.59
CA GLY A 137 -3.72 -3.52 13.58
C GLY A 137 -4.56 -2.40 12.99
N ALA A 138 -4.06 -1.16 13.03
CA ALA A 138 -4.81 0.01 12.59
C ALA A 138 -5.33 -0.08 11.14
N GLY A 139 -4.54 -0.67 10.22
CA GLY A 139 -4.97 -0.92 8.85
C GLY A 139 -6.15 -1.88 8.78
N TYR A 140 -6.07 -3.00 9.50
CA TYR A 140 -7.16 -3.98 9.61
C TYR A 140 -8.41 -3.40 10.26
N ASP A 141 -8.25 -2.63 11.35
CA ASP A 141 -9.39 -2.06 12.09
C ASP A 141 -10.17 -1.04 11.27
N ALA A 142 -9.48 -0.25 10.44
CA ALA A 142 -10.11 0.70 9.53
C ALA A 142 -10.85 -0.05 8.41
N TYR A 143 -10.16 -0.99 7.75
CA TYR A 143 -10.71 -1.86 6.71
C TYR A 143 -11.97 -2.59 7.19
N ARG A 144 -11.87 -3.31 8.31
CA ARG A 144 -12.95 -4.14 8.84
C ARG A 144 -14.16 -3.28 9.21
N TYR A 145 -13.94 -2.09 9.75
CA TYR A 145 -15.03 -1.16 10.05
C TYR A 145 -15.71 -0.61 8.78
N ALA A 146 -14.95 -0.27 7.73
CA ALA A 146 -15.51 0.12 6.44
C ALA A 146 -16.32 -1.01 5.78
N GLN A 147 -15.84 -2.25 5.91
CA GLN A 147 -16.55 -3.44 5.46
C GLN A 147 -17.86 -3.67 6.25
N ASP A 148 -17.85 -3.50 7.58
CA ASP A 148 -19.06 -3.59 8.41
C ASP A 148 -20.11 -2.53 8.06
N LEU A 149 -19.69 -1.41 7.49
CA LEU A 149 -20.58 -0.37 6.95
C LEU A 149 -21.04 -0.64 5.51
N GLY A 150 -20.55 -1.70 4.86
CA GLY A 150 -20.87 -2.05 3.47
C GLY A 150 -20.23 -1.13 2.42
N ILE A 151 -19.26 -0.30 2.83
CA ILE A 151 -18.55 0.63 1.95
C ILE A 151 -17.49 -0.11 1.13
N GLU A 152 -16.73 -0.94 1.82
CA GLU A 152 -15.69 -1.76 1.21
C GLU A 152 -16.24 -3.17 0.99
N GLN A 153 -16.26 -3.61 -0.27
CA GLN A 153 -16.75 -4.92 -0.66
C GLN A 153 -15.63 -5.62 -1.43
N MET A 154 -15.23 -6.80 -0.95
CA MET A 154 -14.31 -7.69 -1.66
C MET A 154 -14.96 -8.22 -2.94
#